data_AF-A0AAN6UKC9-F1
#
_entry.id   AF-A0AAN6UKC9-F1
#
_cell.length_a   1.000
_cell.length_b   1.000
_cell.length_c   1.000
_cell.angle_alpha   90.00
_cell.angle_beta   90.00
_cell.angle_gamma   90.00
#
_symmetry.space_group_name_H-M   'P 1'
#
loop_
_entity.id
_entity.type
_entity.pdbx_description
1 polymer ?
#
loop_
_entity_poly.entity_id
_entity_poly.type
_entity_poly.pdbx_seq_one_letter_code
_entity_poly.pdbx_strand_id
1 'polypeptide(L)'
;MRAVSLKTRIRLNPAVKQALCKFCDSPLIEGQSCTSAIENKSKGARKSWADMLVRKCHTCEREKRYPVSAARPKRKTDRGVGDGGGSALKQKQKG
;
A
#
# COMPACT_ATOMS: atom_id res chain seq x y z
N MET A 1 -14.35 13.83 -2.55
CA MET A 1 -13.15 14.34 -1.83
C MET A 1 -12.03 14.83 -2.77
N ARG A 2 -11.93 14.28 -3.99
CA ARG A 2 -10.85 14.61 -4.94
C ARG A 2 -10.89 16.08 -5.41
N ALA A 3 -12.07 16.58 -5.77
CA ALA A 3 -12.24 17.93 -6.30
C ALA A 3 -11.77 19.02 -5.31
N VAL A 4 -12.20 18.92 -4.04
CA VAL A 4 -11.79 19.86 -2.99
C VAL A 4 -10.28 19.82 -2.78
N SER A 5 -9.69 18.63 -2.65
CA SER A 5 -8.23 18.48 -2.41
C SER A 5 -7.38 19.05 -3.55
N LEU A 6 -7.85 18.91 -4.79
CA LEU A 6 -7.19 19.51 -5.96
C LEU A 6 -7.33 21.03 -5.97
N LYS A 7 -8.53 21.55 -5.67
CA LYS A 7 -8.81 23.00 -5.66
C LYS A 7 -8.02 23.72 -4.57
N THR A 8 -7.89 23.11 -3.38
CA THR A 8 -7.16 23.68 -2.25
C THR A 8 -5.67 23.34 -2.23
N ARG A 9 -5.19 22.52 -3.18
CA ARG A 9 -3.81 22.02 -3.24
C ARG A 9 -3.35 21.27 -1.98
N ILE A 10 -4.28 20.65 -1.26
CA ILE A 10 -3.99 19.90 -0.02
C ILE A 10 -3.55 18.46 -0.35
N ARG A 11 -2.42 18.04 0.23
CA ARG A 11 -1.98 16.64 0.18
C ARG A 11 -2.72 15.83 1.24
N LEU A 12 -3.67 15.01 0.79
CA LEU A 12 -4.35 14.07 1.68
C LEU A 12 -3.39 13.04 2.30
N ASN A 13 -3.67 12.66 3.54
CA ASN A 13 -3.02 11.55 4.22
C ASN A 13 -3.14 10.26 3.37
N PRO A 14 -2.06 9.49 3.16
CA PRO A 14 -2.10 8.20 2.48
C PRO A 14 -3.20 7.26 2.98
N ALA A 15 -3.46 7.19 4.29
CA ALA A 15 -4.51 6.35 4.87
C ALA A 15 -5.91 6.73 4.34
N VAL A 16 -6.22 8.02 4.31
CA VAL A 16 -7.49 8.53 3.75
C VAL A 16 -7.59 8.22 2.26
N LYS A 17 -6.49 8.45 1.51
CA LYS A 17 -6.46 8.08 0.09
C LYS A 17 -6.67 6.60 -0.10
N GLN A 18 -6.18 5.73 0.78
CA GLN A 18 -6.32 4.28 0.67
C GLN A 18 -7.73 3.79 0.97
N ALA A 19 -8.42 4.47 1.89
CA ALA A 19 -9.80 4.19 2.29
C ALA A 19 -10.87 4.63 1.27
N LEU A 20 -10.51 5.39 0.23
CA LEU A 20 -11.44 5.88 -0.80
C LEU A 20 -11.16 5.25 -2.17
N CYS A 21 -12.22 4.99 -2.93
CA CYS A 21 -12.12 4.59 -4.34
C CYS A 21 -11.52 5.74 -5.17
N LYS A 22 -10.54 5.43 -6.02
CA LYS A 22 -9.90 6.43 -6.90
C LYS A 22 -10.85 6.98 -7.97
N PHE A 23 -11.90 6.22 -8.31
CA PHE A 23 -12.76 6.49 -9.46
C PHE A 23 -14.06 7.18 -9.07
N CYS A 24 -14.81 6.60 -8.12
CA CYS A 24 -16.12 7.10 -7.71
C CYS A 24 -16.11 7.80 -6.34
N ASP A 25 -14.95 7.98 -5.70
CA ASP A 25 -14.80 8.55 -4.36
C ASP A 25 -15.60 7.81 -3.24
N SER A 26 -16.16 6.63 -3.53
CA SER A 26 -16.89 5.80 -2.56
C SER A 26 -15.95 5.30 -1.43
N PRO A 27 -16.39 5.31 -0.16
CA PRO A 27 -15.63 4.74 0.94
C PRO A 27 -15.51 3.22 0.74
N LEU A 28 -14.30 2.72 0.86
CA LEU A 28 -13.97 1.31 0.75
C LEU A 28 -13.89 0.74 2.18
N ILE A 29 -14.95 0.09 2.61
CA ILE A 29 -15.10 -0.58 3.91
C ILE A 29 -15.04 -2.08 3.63
N GLU A 30 -14.10 -2.77 4.29
CA GLU A 30 -13.92 -4.21 4.14
C GLU A 30 -15.21 -4.97 4.49
N GLY A 31 -15.61 -5.89 3.63
CA GLY A 31 -16.80 -6.73 3.82
C GLY A 31 -18.14 -6.05 3.49
N GLN A 32 -18.17 -4.73 3.28
CA GLN A 32 -19.39 -4.00 2.89
C GLN A 32 -19.30 -3.49 1.46
N SER A 33 -18.48 -2.46 1.23
CA SER A 33 -18.36 -1.78 -0.06
C SER A 33 -17.12 -2.17 -0.85
N CYS A 34 -16.28 -3.03 -0.29
CA CYS A 34 -15.05 -3.48 -0.90
C CYS A 34 -14.64 -4.88 -0.42
N THR A 35 -14.03 -5.66 -1.32
CA THR A 35 -13.31 -6.89 -1.00
C THR A 35 -11.81 -6.66 -1.17
N SER A 36 -11.00 -7.10 -0.20
CA SER A 36 -9.54 -7.09 -0.30
C SER A 36 -8.96 -8.50 -0.40
N ALA A 37 -7.91 -8.64 -1.20
CA ALA A 37 -7.14 -9.87 -1.35
C ALA A 37 -5.66 -9.55 -1.57
N ILE A 38 -4.77 -10.46 -1.15
CA ILE A 38 -3.35 -10.37 -1.47
C ILE A 38 -3.08 -11.19 -2.73
N GLU A 39 -2.59 -10.54 -3.78
CA GLU A 39 -2.18 -11.17 -5.03
C GLU A 39 -0.66 -11.06 -5.21
N ASN A 40 0.00 -12.18 -5.52
CA ASN A 40 1.40 -12.20 -5.95
C ASN A 40 1.53 -12.78 -7.36
N LYS A 41 1.66 -11.90 -8.36
CA LYS A 41 1.77 -12.28 -9.79
C LYS A 41 3.19 -12.63 -10.22
N SER A 42 4.13 -12.77 -9.29
CA SER A 42 5.48 -13.25 -9.64
C SER A 42 5.46 -14.72 -10.05
N LYS A 43 6.47 -15.16 -10.81
CA LYS A 43 6.58 -16.54 -11.32
C LYS A 43 6.56 -17.54 -10.16
N GLY A 44 5.38 -18.10 -9.87
CA GLY A 44 5.14 -19.04 -8.76
C GLY A 44 5.17 -18.42 -7.37
N ALA A 45 4.80 -17.13 -7.21
CA ALA A 45 4.75 -16.43 -5.92
C ALA A 45 6.06 -16.44 -5.09
N ARG A 46 7.20 -16.67 -5.74
CA ARG A 46 8.50 -16.87 -5.06
C ARG A 46 9.12 -15.58 -4.50
N LYS A 47 8.62 -14.42 -4.92
CA LYS A 47 9.14 -13.11 -4.50
C LYS A 47 8.16 -12.52 -3.49
N SER A 48 8.43 -12.67 -2.20
CA SER A 48 7.58 -12.12 -1.13
C SER A 48 7.41 -10.61 -1.25
N TRP A 49 8.43 -9.87 -1.66
CA TRP A 49 8.33 -8.41 -1.90
C TRP A 49 7.38 -8.01 -3.05
N ALA A 50 6.88 -8.97 -3.83
CA ALA A 50 5.94 -8.75 -4.93
C ALA A 50 4.47 -8.88 -4.51
N ASP A 51 4.19 -9.09 -3.22
CA ASP A 51 2.82 -9.14 -2.69
C ASP A 51 2.11 -7.79 -2.88
N MET A 52 0.93 -7.82 -3.52
CA MET A 52 0.07 -6.66 -3.71
C MET A 52 -1.29 -6.87 -3.07
N LEU A 53 -1.70 -5.93 -2.21
CA LEU A 53 -3.05 -5.80 -1.72
C LEU A 53 -3.93 -5.22 -2.83
N VAL A 54 -4.87 -6.03 -3.32
CA VAL A 54 -5.87 -5.65 -4.31
C VAL A 54 -7.19 -5.43 -3.59
N ARG A 55 -7.74 -4.22 -3.72
CA ARG A 55 -9.06 -3.84 -3.19
C ARG A 55 -10.02 -3.61 -4.35
N LYS A 56 -11.07 -4.43 -4.46
CA LYS A 56 -12.13 -4.31 -5.48
C LYS A 56 -13.30 -3.54 -4.90
N CYS A 57 -13.63 -2.41 -5.52
CA CYS A 57 -14.79 -1.60 -5.13
C CYS A 57 -16.08 -2.27 -5.62
N HIS A 58 -17.08 -2.43 -4.76
CA HIS A 58 -18.38 -3.01 -5.17
C HIS A 58 -19.26 -2.00 -5.92
N THR A 59 -19.05 -0.70 -5.73
CA THR A 59 -19.85 0.35 -6.39
C THR A 59 -19.51 0.52 -7.87
N CYS A 60 -18.22 0.45 -8.24
CA CYS A 60 -17.78 0.69 -9.62
C CYS A 60 -16.92 -0.44 -10.18
N GLU A 61 -16.81 -1.56 -9.46
CA GLU A 61 -16.14 -2.81 -9.83
C GLU A 61 -14.64 -2.73 -10.16
N ARG A 62 -14.04 -1.55 -9.98
CA ARG A 62 -12.63 -1.31 -10.26
C ARG A 62 -11.74 -1.68 -9.09
N GLU A 63 -10.54 -2.11 -9.43
CA GLU A 63 -9.51 -2.53 -8.48
C GLU A 63 -8.51 -1.43 -8.20
N LYS A 64 -8.03 -1.42 -6.95
CA LYS A 64 -6.94 -0.56 -6.49
C LYS A 64 -5.87 -1.42 -5.84
N ARG A 65 -4.61 -1.20 -6.22
CA ARG A 65 -3.50 -2.09 -5.87
C ARG A 65 -2.44 -1.34 -5.06
N TYR A 66 -1.95 -1.96 -4.00
CA TYR A 66 -0.89 -1.43 -3.15
C TYR A 66 0.15 -2.51 -2.84
N PRO A 67 1.45 -2.23 -2.95
CA PRO A 67 2.47 -3.17 -2.50
C PRO A 67 2.40 -3.31 -0.97
N VAL A 68 2.44 -4.55 -0.46
CA VAL A 68 2.39 -4.86 0.99
C VAL A 68 3.79 -5.09 1.54
N SER A 69 4.56 -5.95 0.88
CA SER A 69 5.85 -6.44 1.37
C SER A 69 7.06 -5.71 0.73
N ALA A 70 6.83 -4.70 -0.11
CA ALA A 70 7.93 -3.99 -0.75
C ALA A 70 8.52 -2.95 0.21
N ALA A 71 9.78 -3.16 0.60
CA ALA A 71 10.55 -2.13 1.31
C ALA A 71 10.61 -0.85 0.46
N ARG A 72 10.40 0.30 1.11
CA ARG A 72 10.48 1.59 0.41
C ARG A 72 11.91 1.76 -0.11
N PRO A 73 12.13 1.88 -1.44
CA PRO A 73 13.47 2.05 -1.96
C PRO A 73 14.07 3.35 -1.43
N LYS A 74 15.36 3.31 -1.09
CA LYS A 74 16.13 4.46 -0.63
C LYS A 74 15.99 5.64 -1.61
N ARG A 75 15.99 6.86 -1.08
CA ARG A 75 15.94 8.09 -1.90
C ARG A 75 17.18 8.13 -2.79
N LYS A 76 17.08 8.71 -3.99
CA LYS A 76 18.22 8.77 -4.93
C LYS A 76 19.48 9.38 -4.28
N THR A 77 19.30 10.35 -3.39
CA THR A 77 20.35 11.01 -2.60
C THR A 77 21.02 10.10 -1.57
N ASP A 78 20.36 9.01 -1.16
CA ASP A 78 20.83 8.03 -0.17
C ASP A 78 21.47 6.79 -0.84
N ARG A 79 21.28 6.64 -2.17
CA ARG A 79 21.85 5.56 -2.97
C ARG A 79 23.31 5.90 -3.31
N GLY A 80 24.20 5.73 -2.35
CA GLY A 80 25.64 6.01 -2.52
C GLY A 80 26.38 6.17 -1.19
N VAL A 81 25.65 6.49 -0.11
CA VAL A 81 26.16 6.37 1.25
C VAL A 81 25.93 4.92 1.65
N GLY A 82 26.96 4.09 1.45
CA GLY A 82 26.98 2.74 1.99
C GLY A 82 26.87 2.81 3.50
N ASP A 83 25.76 2.33 4.04
CA ASP A 83 25.65 2.01 5.45
C ASP A 83 25.06 0.61 5.54
N GLY A 84 25.91 -0.31 6.00
CA GLY A 84 25.54 -1.66 6.33
C GLY A 84 24.71 -1.68 7.61
N GLY A 85 23.75 -2.60 7.66
CA GLY A 85 23.09 -3.00 8.90
C GLY A 85 21.59 -2.78 8.90
N GLY A 86 20.83 -3.83 9.22
CA GLY A 86 19.41 -3.65 9.51
C GLY A 86 18.46 -4.85 9.53
N SER A 87 18.92 -6.10 9.42
CA SER A 87 18.04 -7.27 9.69
C SER A 87 18.61 -8.10 10.83
N ALA A 88 18.38 -7.64 12.06
CA ALA A 88 18.43 -8.48 13.25
C ALA A 88 17.31 -8.06 14.20
N LEU A 89 16.08 -8.49 13.89
CA LEU A 89 15.02 -8.55 14.90
C LEU A 89 15.38 -9.73 15.83
N LYS A 90 16.13 -9.46 16.89
CA LYS A 90 16.10 -10.28 18.12
C LYS A 90 15.50 -9.40 19.21
N GLN A 91 14.19 -9.50 19.41
CA GLN A 91 13.53 -9.10 20.66
C GLN A 91 13.39 -10.38 21.52
N LYS A 92 14.15 -10.44 22.62
CA LYS A 92 13.68 -10.44 24.03
C LYS A 92 13.00 -11.76 24.46
N GLN A 93 13.63 -12.59 25.30
CA GLN A 93 13.89 -12.49 26.78
C GLN A 93 12.87 -13.30 27.59
N LYS A 94 13.39 -14.10 28.54
CA LYS A 94 12.87 -14.52 29.87
C LYS A 94 12.74 -16.05 30.06
N GLY A 95 13.44 -16.52 31.09
CA GLY A 95 13.55 -17.88 31.61
C GLY A 95 14.86 -18.02 32.35
#